data_AF-A0A1G2QH22-F1
#
_entry.id   AF-A0A1G2QH22-F1
#
_cell.length_a   1.000
_cell.length_b   1.000
_cell.length_c   1.000
_cell.angle_alpha   90.00
_cell.angle_beta   90.00
_cell.angle_gamma   90.00
#
_symmetry.space_group_name_H-M   'P 1'
#
loop_
_entity.id
_entity.type
_entity.pdbx_description
1 polymer ?
#
loop_
_entity_poly.entity_id
_entity_poly.type
_entity_poly.pdbx_seq_one_letter_code
_entity_poly.pdbx_strand_id
1 'polypeptide(L)'
;MDIFSGVLLAGLGGGVVRGLVGYFKYHYSYRNVTFNPLYFISGVVLSGLVGSLAAWVTEDLGITFLGLETLTPALGFIIGYAGGDFIENLFKIITGKTSIYLPAGK
;
A
#
# COMPACT_ATOMS: atom_id res chain seq x y z
N MET A 1 10.54 -19.94 -5.47
CA MET A 1 10.01 -18.96 -4.51
C MET A 1 8.60 -19.39 -4.16
N ASP A 2 8.30 -19.53 -2.88
CA ASP A 2 6.93 -19.84 -2.44
C ASP A 2 5.97 -18.71 -2.84
N ILE A 3 4.71 -19.04 -3.08
CA ILE A 3 3.68 -18.08 -3.53
C ILE A 3 3.58 -16.90 -2.55
N PHE A 4 3.60 -17.20 -1.25
CA PHE A 4 3.61 -16.21 -0.17
C PHE A 4 4.80 -15.24 -0.25
N SER A 5 6.01 -15.79 -0.42
CA SER A 5 7.23 -14.99 -0.61
C SER A 5 7.14 -14.11 -1.87
N GLY A 6 6.50 -14.61 -2.93
CA GLY A 6 6.21 -13.86 -4.14
C GLY A 6 5.23 -12.70 -3.92
N VAL A 7 4.17 -12.90 -3.13
CA VAL A 7 3.18 -11.87 -2.78
C VAL A 7 3.80 -10.75 -1.96
N LEU A 8 4.62 -11.07 -0.97
CA LEU A 8 5.30 -10.06 -0.14
C LEU A 8 6.29 -9.21 -0.94
N LEU A 9 7.06 -9.83 -1.83
CA LEU A 9 7.98 -9.13 -2.71
C LEU A 9 7.25 -8.28 -3.75
N ALA A 10 6.14 -8.78 -4.28
CA ALA A 10 5.30 -8.01 -5.18
C ALA A 10 4.67 -6.81 -4.46
N GLY A 11 4.18 -6.99 -3.23
CA GLY A 11 3.69 -5.91 -2.37
C GLY A 11 4.74 -4.86 -2.06
N LEU A 12 5.98 -5.28 -1.80
CA LEU A 12 7.13 -4.38 -1.66
C LEU A 12 7.32 -3.56 -2.95
N GLY A 13 7.31 -4.23 -4.11
CA GLY A 13 7.45 -3.60 -5.41
C GLY A 13 6.36 -2.55 -5.66
N GLY A 14 5.10 -2.88 -5.37
CA GLY A 14 3.98 -1.93 -5.47
C GLY A 14 4.18 -0.72 -4.57
N GLY A 15 4.56 -0.95 -3.31
CA GLY A 15 4.85 0.10 -2.34
C GLY A 15 6.01 1.01 -2.78
N VAL A 16 7.09 0.46 -3.33
CA VAL A 16 8.20 1.24 -3.90
C VAL A 16 7.70 2.13 -5.04
N VAL A 17 6.90 1.59 -5.97
CA VAL A 17 6.33 2.37 -7.08
C VAL A 17 5.43 3.51 -6.57
N ARG A 18 4.61 3.25 -5.54
CA ARG A 18 3.80 4.29 -4.88
C ARG A 18 4.65 5.42 -4.30
N GLY A 19 5.77 5.07 -3.65
CA GLY A 19 6.72 6.04 -3.09
C GLY A 19 7.39 6.89 -4.17
N LEU A 20 7.80 6.27 -5.28
CA LEU A 20 8.36 6.95 -6.45
C LEU A 20 7.34 7.92 -7.07
N VAL A 21 6.11 7.46 -7.33
CA VAL A 21 5.04 8.30 -7.88
C VAL A 21 4.72 9.47 -6.95
N GLY A 22 4.68 9.23 -5.63
CA GLY A 22 4.48 10.28 -4.63
C GLY A 22 5.58 11.34 -4.66
N TYR A 23 6.84 10.90 -4.77
CA TYR A 23 7.97 11.81 -4.91
C TYR A 23 7.89 12.66 -6.19
N PHE A 24 7.61 12.05 -7.35
CA PHE A 24 7.45 12.78 -8.61
C PHE A 24 6.29 13.78 -8.53
N LYS A 25 5.14 13.38 -7.98
CA LYS A 25 4.00 14.28 -7.78
C LYS A 25 4.37 15.49 -6.93
N TYR A 26 5.10 15.28 -5.83
CA TYR A 26 5.58 16.37 -5.00
C TYR A 26 6.50 17.32 -5.78
N HIS A 27 7.45 16.77 -6.54
CA HIS A 27 8.39 17.58 -7.32
C HIS A 27 7.72 18.36 -8.47
N TYR A 28 6.70 17.79 -9.11
CA TYR A 28 5.92 18.49 -10.15
C TYR A 28 4.97 19.54 -9.58
N SER A 29 4.42 19.32 -8.38
CA SER A 29 3.43 20.23 -7.78
C SER A 29 4.05 21.52 -7.24
N TYR A 30 5.33 21.50 -6.86
CA TYR A 30 6.01 22.65 -6.26
C TYR A 30 7.14 23.11 -7.17
N ARG A 31 7.04 24.35 -7.69
CA ARG A 31 8.16 25.00 -8.38
C ARG A 31 9.26 25.24 -7.34
N ASN A 32 10.48 24.76 -7.60
CA ASN A 32 11.70 24.98 -6.81
C ASN A 32 11.94 24.12 -5.55
N VAL A 33 11.63 22.81 -5.59
CA VAL A 33 12.04 21.88 -4.51
C VAL A 33 13.47 21.38 -4.70
N THR A 34 14.32 21.56 -3.69
CA THR A 34 15.66 20.95 -3.68
C THR A 34 15.56 19.43 -3.50
N PHE A 35 16.31 18.68 -4.32
CA PHE A 35 16.38 17.23 -4.19
C PHE A 35 17.06 16.85 -2.87
N ASN A 36 16.32 16.22 -1.95
CA ASN A 36 16.89 15.66 -0.73
C ASN A 36 16.94 14.12 -0.87
N PRO A 37 18.14 13.53 -1.05
CA PRO A 37 18.30 12.09 -1.22
C PRO A 37 17.80 11.27 -0.03
N LEU A 38 17.97 11.76 1.20
CA LEU A 38 17.50 11.07 2.40
C LEU A 38 15.97 11.02 2.45
N TYR A 39 15.30 12.13 2.12
CA TYR A 39 13.83 12.17 2.06
C TYR A 39 13.28 11.23 0.98
N PHE A 40 13.92 11.21 -0.19
CA PHE A 40 13.55 10.30 -1.26
C PHE A 40 13.70 8.83 -0.85
N ILE A 41 14.88 8.44 -0.37
CA ILE A 41 15.15 7.05 0.01
C ILE A 41 14.25 6.60 1.16
N SER A 42 14.13 7.42 2.21
CA SER A 42 13.26 7.09 3.35
C SER A 42 11.79 6.96 2.92
N GLY A 43 11.29 7.86 2.07
CA GLY A 43 9.93 7.78 1.55
C GLY A 43 9.67 6.52 0.73
N VAL A 44 10.61 6.14 -0.15
CA VAL A 44 10.49 4.93 -0.97
C VAL A 44 10.57 3.66 -0.10
N VAL A 45 11.49 3.61 0.86
CA VAL A 45 11.64 2.46 1.77
C VAL A 45 10.42 2.31 2.66
N LEU A 46 9.95 3.40 3.28
CA LEU A 46 8.74 3.37 4.12
C LEU A 46 7.53 2.94 3.30
N SER A 47 7.37 3.47 2.08
CA SER A 47 6.28 3.09 1.18
C SER A 47 6.37 1.61 0.78
N GLY A 48 7.57 1.08 0.52
CA GLY A 48 7.80 -0.35 0.29
C GLY A 48 7.40 -1.21 1.48
N LEU A 49 7.81 -0.84 2.70
CA LEU A 49 7.44 -1.56 3.93
C LEU A 49 5.93 -1.56 4.16
N VAL A 50 5.26 -0.42 3.96
CA VAL A 50 3.80 -0.32 4.04
C VAL A 50 3.13 -1.21 2.99
N GLY A 51 3.67 -1.26 1.77
CA GLY A 51 3.15 -2.13 0.71
C GLY A 51 3.26 -3.62 1.04
N SER A 52 4.40 -4.06 1.58
CA SER A 52 4.58 -5.43 2.06
C SER A 52 3.64 -5.76 3.23
N LEU A 53 3.47 -4.85 4.18
CA LEU A 53 2.55 -5.03 5.30
C LEU A 53 1.11 -5.14 4.83
N ALA A 54 0.68 -4.32 3.85
CA ALA A 54 -0.65 -4.41 3.28
C ALA A 54 -0.89 -5.77 2.60
N ALA A 55 0.08 -6.27 1.83
CA ALA A 55 0.00 -7.58 1.21
C ALA A 55 -0.07 -8.71 2.26
N TRP A 56 0.75 -8.64 3.31
CA TRP A 56 0.75 -9.60 4.41
C TRP A 56 -0.58 -9.65 5.16
N VAL A 57 -1.10 -8.50 5.59
CA VAL A 57 -2.37 -8.41 6.32
C VAL A 57 -3.52 -8.96 5.49
N THR A 58 -3.53 -8.68 4.18
CA THR A 58 -4.61 -9.15 3.31
C THR A 58 -4.59 -10.67 3.13
N GLU A 59 -3.41 -11.25 3.01
CA GLU A 59 -3.22 -12.71 2.95
C GLU A 59 -3.60 -13.38 4.27
N ASP A 60 -3.15 -12.83 5.41
CA ASP A 60 -3.40 -13.39 6.74
C ASP A 60 -4.88 -13.34 7.14
N LEU A 61 -5.60 -12.29 6.71
CA LEU A 61 -7.04 -12.19 6.87
C LEU A 61 -7.83 -13.20 6.01
N GLY A 62 -7.17 -13.97 5.16
CA GLY A 62 -7.79 -15.01 4.34
C GLY A 62 -8.81 -14.47 3.35
N ILE A 63 -8.62 -13.23 2.89
CA ILE A 63 -9.61 -12.53 2.07
C ILE A 63 -9.56 -13.07 0.64
N THR A 64 -10.56 -13.85 0.28
CA THR A 64 -10.76 -14.31 -1.09
C THR A 64 -11.22 -13.14 -1.96
N PHE A 65 -10.31 -12.63 -2.80
CA PHE A 65 -10.63 -11.60 -3.78
C PHE A 65 -11.07 -12.26 -5.10
N LEU A 66 -12.24 -11.84 -5.63
CA LEU A 66 -12.71 -12.22 -6.98
C LEU A 66 -12.84 -13.74 -7.22
N GLY A 67 -13.07 -14.54 -6.18
CA GLY A 67 -13.17 -16.00 -6.29
C GLY A 67 -11.83 -16.73 -6.39
N LEU A 68 -10.70 -16.04 -6.16
CA LEU A 68 -9.39 -16.66 -6.00
C LEU A 68 -9.22 -17.13 -4.55
N GLU A 69 -8.83 -18.40 -4.40
CA GLU A 69 -8.53 -19.00 -3.09
C GLU A 69 -7.21 -18.52 -2.49
N THR A 70 -6.30 -17.98 -3.32
CA THR A 70 -4.99 -17.50 -2.90
C THR A 70 -4.66 -16.14 -3.52
N LEU A 71 -3.97 -15.28 -2.78
CA LEU A 71 -3.44 -14.05 -3.36
C LEU A 71 -2.36 -14.38 -4.37
N THR A 72 -2.58 -13.90 -5.60
CA THR A 72 -1.54 -13.95 -6.62
C THR A 72 -0.53 -12.82 -6.38
N PRO A 73 0.76 -12.99 -6.76
CA PRO A 73 1.75 -11.92 -6.68
C PRO A 73 1.32 -10.64 -7.40
N ALA A 74 0.59 -10.74 -8.52
CA ALA A 74 0.06 -9.58 -9.23
C ALA A 74 -0.93 -8.78 -8.37
N LEU A 75 -1.80 -9.46 -7.63
CA LEU A 75 -2.72 -8.81 -6.70
C LEU A 75 -1.96 -8.23 -5.49
N GLY A 76 -0.94 -8.95 -4.99
CA GLY A 76 0.00 -8.44 -3.99
C GLY A 76 0.66 -7.12 -4.40
N PHE A 77 1.07 -6.98 -5.67
CA PHE A 77 1.61 -5.73 -6.20
C PHE A 77 0.58 -4.58 -6.15
N ILE A 78 -0.65 -4.84 -6.57
CA ILE A 78 -1.72 -3.83 -6.56
C ILE A 78 -2.03 -3.39 -5.12
N ILE A 79 -2.15 -4.36 -4.21
CA ILE A 79 -2.36 -4.10 -2.78
C ILE A 79 -1.20 -3.28 -2.22
N GLY A 80 0.04 -3.64 -2.56
CA GLY A 80 1.22 -2.92 -2.13
C GLY A 80 1.26 -1.48 -2.63
N TYR A 81 0.85 -1.23 -3.88
CA TYR A 81 0.75 0.11 -4.45
C TYR A 81 -0.34 0.95 -3.76
N ALA A 82 -1.49 0.35 -3.44
CA ALA A 82 -2.54 1.03 -2.68
C ALA A 82 -2.14 1.24 -1.20
N GLY A 83 -1.35 0.32 -0.64
CA GLY A 83 -0.71 0.44 0.67
C GLY A 83 -1.70 0.70 1.81
N GLY A 84 -1.47 1.77 2.57
CA GLY A 84 -2.32 2.14 3.71
C GLY A 84 -3.77 2.44 3.33
N ASP A 85 -4.01 3.01 2.15
CA ASP A 85 -5.37 3.29 1.66
C ASP A 85 -6.16 1.99 1.47
N PHE A 86 -5.48 0.90 1.10
CA PHE A 86 -6.09 -0.42 0.99
C PHE A 86 -6.51 -0.96 2.36
N ILE A 87 -5.61 -0.92 3.34
CA ILE A 87 -5.89 -1.39 4.71
C ILE A 87 -7.05 -0.61 5.33
N GLU A 88 -7.07 0.71 5.16
CA GLU A 88 -8.17 1.54 5.68
C GLU A 88 -9.52 1.14 5.05
N ASN A 89 -9.55 0.99 3.74
CA ASN A 89 -10.78 0.58 3.05
C ASN A 89 -11.20 -0.84 3.43
N LEU A 90 -10.24 -1.73 3.62
CA LEU A 90 -10.49 -3.08 4.08
C LEU A 90 -11.11 -3.09 5.48
N PHE A 91 -10.56 -2.29 6.40
CA PHE A 91 -11.12 -2.12 7.74
C PHE A 91 -12.55 -1.58 7.70
N LYS A 92 -12.85 -0.61 6.83
CA LYS A 92 -14.21 -0.08 6.64
C LYS A 92 -15.20 -1.15 6.19
N ILE A 93 -14.80 -2.02 5.26
CA ILE A 93 -15.62 -3.14 4.78
C ILE A 93 -15.90 -4.14 5.91
N ILE A 94 -14.86 -4.55 6.64
CA ILE A 94 -14.99 -5.54 7.73
C ILE A 94 -15.86 -5.00 8.89
N THR A 95 -15.68 -3.73 9.24
CA THR A 95 -16.40 -3.12 10.40
C THR A 95 -17.75 -2.53 10.04
N GLY A 96 -18.11 -2.45 8.76
CA GLY A 96 -19.33 -1.79 8.30
C GLY A 96 -19.39 -0.28 8.59
N LYS A 97 -18.25 0.34 8.93
CA LYS A 97 -18.15 1.78 9.23
C LYS A 97 -17.70 2.55 8.00
N THR A 98 -18.25 3.74 7.78
CA THR A 98 -17.84 4.62 6.67
C THR A 98 -16.53 5.36 6.91
N SER A 99 -16.07 5.43 8.17
CA SER A 99 -14.87 6.16 8.58
C SER A 99 -14.23 5.52 9.81
N ILE A 100 -12.89 5.53 9.86
CA ILE A 100 -12.11 5.21 11.07
C ILE A 100 -12.14 6.39 12.05
N TYR A 101 -12.25 7.61 11.53
CA TYR A 101 -12.41 8.82 12.32
C TYR A 101 -13.86 8.94 12.81
N LEU A 102 -14.01 9.33 14.08
CA LEU A 102 -15.31 9.72 14.63
C LEU A 102 -15.96 10.77 13.69
N PRO A 103 -17.28 10.69 13.45
CA PRO A 103 -17.96 11.75 12.71
C PRO A 103 -17.66 13.06 13.44
N ALA A 104 -17.07 14.03 12.73
CA ALA A 104 -16.98 15.38 13.24
C ALA A 104 -18.40 15.80 13.62
N GLY A 105 -18.61 16.03 14.92
CA GLY A 105 -19.92 16.30 15.49
C GLY A 105 -20.65 17.36 14.67
N LYS A 106 -21.92 17.09 14.39
CA LYS A 106 -22.89 18.14 14.10
C LYS A 106 -23.47 18.61 15.43
#